data_AF-A0A9D2ILI8-F1
#
_entry.id   AF-A0A9D2ILI8-F1
#
_cell.length_a   1.000
_cell.length_b   1.000
_cell.length_c   1.000
_cell.angle_alpha   90.00
_cell.angle_beta   90.00
_cell.angle_gamma   90.00
#
_symmetry.space_group_name_H-M   'P 1'
#
loop_
_entity.id
_entity.type
_entity.pdbx_description
1 polymer ?
#
loop_
_entity_poly.entity_id
_entity_poly.type
_entity_poly.pdbx_seq_one_letter_code
_entity_poly.pdbx_strand_id
1 'polypeptide(L)'
;MNTRNDINSSSFAERLNRIHNLRLMRNTTSELSAHTGIQLGNNSFSRKSPFITRCIYSEFAREVAERTGFDLDDLLTNYAKASVYYEKIKGTKRSQPEFHRNVLRCLLDEKFAETADKAYRVAAKAAAGFNQPLLLLLITDLIPTFRSRTGDVSPTILLEQLTQLRDFLRPLYMSCTFPSAPYLIQQYKAYARRIHDGECVTRLDLIYFAVDIYANLENNYIPRQNFLANQYVYQHLLHPDLESGIWRERDCGGPNPIYWFFDSLGGEYIVIRKEFNRQQRQVKETYYELYIWQNEDRPSFMLYKEDQLSNLLQGRPLSERACMLGSVTTNDMEHPTSLELAFHTNCYEQFPTHLTRIADRADRAFMDNLTDGTWATIYDGLHAEYGAIERVITAYSIYLEYASETLSDGRRRVTSWVRIPRTGLLEQADIVTPMVRIHYDQRIYLEIIPQNYIVDITDEDSIRQSGLDVVDSIVVEYPEPETDALAQ
;
A
#
# COMPACT_ATOMS: atom_id res chain seq x y z
N MET A 1 -16.64 -27.23 28.95
CA MET A 1 -18.04 -26.79 28.68
C MET A 1 -18.23 -26.74 27.17
N ASN A 2 -19.17 -27.53 26.65
CA ASN A 2 -19.40 -27.76 25.21
C ASN A 2 -19.74 -26.48 24.44
N THR A 3 -18.81 -25.98 23.62
CA THR A 3 -19.06 -24.98 22.58
C THR A 3 -19.63 -25.66 21.32
N ARG A 4 -20.90 -26.07 21.35
CA ARG A 4 -21.66 -26.33 20.11
C ARG A 4 -22.33 -25.03 19.68
N ASN A 5 -21.54 -24.19 19.02
CA ASN A 5 -22.03 -23.04 18.27
C ASN A 5 -21.46 -23.17 16.85
N ASP A 6 -21.53 -24.40 16.32
CA ASP A 6 -21.04 -24.73 15.00
C ASP A 6 -22.09 -24.27 14.00
N ILE A 7 -21.84 -23.15 13.33
CA ILE A 7 -22.80 -22.57 12.37
C ILE A 7 -23.10 -23.59 11.27
N ASN A 8 -22.13 -24.46 10.97
CA ASN A 8 -22.30 -25.56 10.03
C ASN A 8 -23.36 -26.59 10.46
N SER A 9 -23.68 -26.66 11.75
CA SER A 9 -24.78 -27.47 12.29
C SER A 9 -26.14 -26.77 12.33
N SER A 10 -26.18 -25.44 12.14
CA SER A 10 -27.42 -24.67 12.12
C SER A 10 -28.15 -24.79 10.78
N SER A 11 -29.48 -24.71 10.83
CA SER A 11 -30.32 -24.76 9.63
C SER A 11 -30.14 -23.52 8.76
N PHE A 12 -30.34 -23.65 7.44
CA PHE A 12 -30.27 -22.49 6.53
C PHE A 12 -31.23 -21.36 6.93
N ALA A 13 -32.41 -21.69 7.46
CA ALA A 13 -33.34 -20.71 8.00
C ALA A 13 -32.73 -19.89 9.15
N GLU A 14 -32.01 -20.54 10.08
CA GLU A 14 -31.32 -19.85 11.17
C GLU A 14 -30.18 -18.97 10.67
N ARG A 15 -29.38 -19.46 9.72
CA ARG A 15 -28.30 -18.65 9.10
C ARG A 15 -28.85 -17.43 8.39
N LEU A 16 -29.92 -17.58 7.60
CA LEU A 16 -30.59 -16.46 6.92
C LEU A 16 -31.19 -15.46 7.92
N ASN A 17 -31.80 -15.94 9.01
CA ASN A 17 -32.26 -15.05 10.07
C ASN A 17 -31.09 -14.30 10.74
N ARG A 18 -29.90 -14.91 10.86
CA ARG A 18 -28.71 -14.21 11.37
C ARG A 18 -28.25 -13.13 10.40
N ILE A 19 -28.13 -13.46 9.12
CA ILE A 19 -27.81 -12.51 8.05
C ILE A 19 -28.78 -11.31 8.06
N HIS A 20 -30.08 -11.59 8.18
CA HIS A 20 -31.11 -10.56 8.30
C HIS A 20 -30.92 -9.70 9.54
N ASN A 21 -30.85 -10.30 10.74
CA ASN A 21 -30.73 -9.56 12.00
C ASN A 21 -29.46 -8.69 12.08
N LEU A 22 -28.37 -9.14 11.46
CA LEU A 22 -27.11 -8.43 11.38
C LEU A 22 -27.07 -7.38 10.28
N ARG A 23 -28.07 -7.33 9.38
CA ARG A 23 -28.09 -6.46 8.19
C ARG A 23 -26.84 -6.63 7.33
N LEU A 24 -26.40 -7.88 7.16
CA LEU A 24 -25.18 -8.19 6.39
C LEU A 24 -25.39 -7.94 4.90
N MET A 25 -26.46 -8.48 4.33
CA MET A 25 -26.70 -8.41 2.89
C MET A 25 -27.51 -7.19 2.47
N ARG A 26 -28.43 -6.70 3.30
CA ARG A 26 -29.30 -5.57 3.00
C ARG A 26 -29.53 -4.76 4.27
N ASN A 27 -29.73 -3.46 4.13
CA ASN A 27 -29.77 -2.52 5.24
C ASN A 27 -31.15 -2.45 5.89
N THR A 28 -32.21 -2.71 5.10
CA THR A 28 -33.57 -2.72 5.59
C THR A 28 -34.27 -4.06 5.40
N THR A 29 -35.29 -4.34 6.22
CA THR A 29 -36.14 -5.53 6.03
C THR A 29 -36.90 -5.46 4.70
N SER A 30 -37.27 -4.25 4.26
CA SER A 30 -37.94 -4.03 2.99
C SER A 30 -37.04 -4.35 1.80
N GLU A 31 -35.78 -3.90 1.81
CA GLU A 31 -34.78 -4.24 0.80
C GLU A 31 -34.54 -5.74 0.72
N LEU A 32 -34.39 -6.40 1.88
CA LEU A 32 -34.19 -7.86 1.91
C LEU A 32 -35.42 -8.61 1.39
N SER A 33 -36.62 -8.11 1.71
CA SER A 33 -37.87 -8.69 1.23
C SER A 33 -38.00 -8.55 -0.29
N ALA A 34 -37.65 -7.38 -0.84
CA ALA A 34 -37.64 -7.13 -2.27
C ALA A 34 -36.60 -8.01 -2.99
N HIS A 35 -35.38 -8.08 -2.45
CA HIS A 35 -34.28 -8.87 -3.02
C HIS A 35 -34.59 -10.37 -3.07
N THR A 36 -35.24 -10.90 -2.03
CA THR A 36 -35.58 -12.33 -1.95
C THR A 36 -36.94 -12.67 -2.55
N GLY A 37 -37.77 -11.68 -2.89
CA GLY A 37 -39.17 -11.87 -3.25
C GLY A 37 -40.06 -12.39 -2.11
N ILE A 38 -39.60 -12.33 -0.86
CA ILE A 38 -40.30 -12.85 0.33
C ILE A 38 -40.64 -11.69 1.27
N GLN A 39 -41.91 -11.55 1.65
CA GLN A 39 -42.27 -10.61 2.71
C GLN A 39 -41.78 -11.09 4.08
N LEU A 40 -40.78 -10.40 4.65
CA LEU A 40 -40.11 -10.75 5.92
C LEU A 40 -40.62 -9.95 7.14
N GLY A 41 -41.52 -8.98 6.99
CA GLY A 41 -41.96 -8.07 8.07
C GLY A 41 -42.29 -8.76 9.40
N ASN A 42 -43.32 -9.62 9.41
CA ASN A 42 -43.66 -10.49 10.57
C ASN A 42 -43.23 -11.95 10.38
N ASN A 43 -42.52 -12.26 9.29
CA ASN A 43 -42.17 -13.62 8.88
C ASN A 43 -40.66 -13.80 8.91
N SER A 44 -40.18 -14.63 9.83
CA SER A 44 -38.80 -15.11 9.78
C SER A 44 -38.62 -16.15 8.67
N PHE A 45 -37.37 -16.38 8.25
CA PHE A 45 -37.04 -17.48 7.35
C PHE A 45 -37.40 -18.86 7.94
N SER A 46 -37.59 -18.96 9.26
CA SER A 46 -37.99 -20.19 9.93
C SER A 46 -39.38 -20.69 9.54
N ARG A 47 -40.23 -19.81 8.96
CA ARG A 47 -41.56 -20.20 8.46
C ARG A 47 -41.54 -20.62 6.99
N LYS A 48 -40.37 -20.63 6.35
CA LYS A 48 -40.20 -20.99 4.94
C LYS A 48 -39.71 -22.43 4.82
N SER A 49 -39.98 -23.07 3.68
CA SER A 49 -39.58 -24.45 3.50
C SER A 49 -38.05 -24.59 3.49
N PRO A 50 -37.52 -25.75 3.91
CA PRO A 50 -36.07 -26.02 3.87
C PRO A 50 -35.46 -25.84 2.48
N PHE A 51 -36.21 -26.18 1.43
CA PHE A 51 -35.77 -25.97 0.04
C PHE A 51 -35.59 -24.48 -0.29
N ILE A 52 -36.58 -23.64 -0.01
CA ILE A 52 -36.52 -22.20 -0.29
C ILE A 52 -35.38 -21.54 0.49
N THR A 53 -35.24 -21.87 1.77
CA THR A 53 -34.15 -21.30 2.60
C THR A 53 -32.78 -21.75 2.13
N ARG A 54 -32.62 -22.98 1.65
CA ARG A 54 -31.37 -23.43 1.03
C ARG A 54 -31.03 -22.68 -0.25
N CYS A 55 -32.01 -22.46 -1.14
CA CYS A 55 -31.78 -21.73 -2.39
C CYS A 55 -31.35 -20.29 -2.13
N ILE A 56 -32.06 -19.57 -1.24
CA ILE A 56 -31.72 -18.18 -0.89
C ILE A 56 -30.33 -18.11 -0.26
N TYR A 57 -30.01 -19.05 0.63
CA TYR A 57 -28.68 -19.10 1.25
C TYR A 57 -27.57 -19.32 0.22
N SER A 58 -27.80 -20.21 -0.75
CA SER A 58 -26.83 -20.50 -1.81
C SER A 58 -26.58 -19.27 -2.70
N GLU A 59 -27.64 -18.53 -3.05
CA GLU A 59 -27.50 -17.25 -3.78
C GLU A 59 -26.78 -16.19 -2.95
N PHE A 60 -27.03 -16.12 -1.64
CA PHE A 60 -26.28 -15.19 -0.78
C PHE A 60 -24.81 -15.58 -0.67
N ALA A 61 -24.48 -16.87 -0.60
CA ALA A 61 -23.10 -17.33 -0.61
C ALA A 61 -22.40 -16.95 -1.92
N ARG A 62 -23.07 -17.12 -3.06
CA ARG A 62 -22.57 -16.65 -4.37
C ARG A 62 -22.38 -15.14 -4.40
N GLU A 63 -23.37 -14.36 -3.99
CA GLU A 63 -23.31 -12.90 -3.96
C GLU A 63 -22.17 -12.39 -3.05
N VAL A 64 -21.93 -13.04 -1.91
CA VAL A 64 -20.81 -12.72 -1.00
C VAL A 64 -19.47 -13.02 -1.66
N ALA A 65 -19.32 -14.19 -2.27
CA ALA A 65 -18.08 -14.55 -2.97
C ALA A 65 -17.79 -13.59 -4.14
N GLU A 66 -18.80 -13.21 -4.93
CA GLU A 66 -18.65 -12.26 -6.04
C GLU A 66 -18.30 -10.85 -5.57
N ARG A 67 -18.87 -10.39 -4.44
CA ARG A 67 -18.67 -9.02 -3.95
C ARG A 67 -17.38 -8.85 -3.15
N THR A 68 -16.95 -9.86 -2.41
CA THR A 68 -15.88 -9.73 -1.41
C THR A 68 -14.86 -10.87 -1.44
N GLY A 69 -15.05 -11.89 -2.28
CA GLY A 69 -14.22 -13.10 -2.28
C GLY A 69 -14.38 -13.97 -1.03
N PHE A 70 -15.33 -13.68 -0.13
CA PHE A 70 -15.46 -14.43 1.12
C PHE A 70 -16.30 -15.69 0.96
N ASP A 71 -15.95 -16.72 1.72
CA ASP A 71 -16.87 -17.80 2.04
C ASP A 71 -17.84 -17.35 3.15
N LEU A 72 -19.14 -17.48 2.88
CA LEU A 72 -20.18 -17.00 3.79
C LEU A 72 -20.25 -17.83 5.09
N ASP A 73 -20.00 -19.14 5.04
CA ASP A 73 -20.02 -20.01 6.23
C ASP A 73 -18.85 -19.67 7.16
N ASP A 74 -17.66 -19.45 6.61
CA ASP A 74 -16.48 -19.01 7.33
C ASP A 74 -16.66 -17.61 7.92
N LEU A 75 -17.21 -16.67 7.15
CA LEU A 75 -17.53 -15.32 7.63
C LEU A 75 -18.45 -15.38 8.85
N LEU A 76 -19.57 -16.10 8.76
CA LEU A 76 -20.50 -16.22 9.88
C LEU A 76 -19.83 -16.89 11.09
N THR A 77 -19.00 -17.92 10.85
CA THR A 77 -18.32 -18.67 11.91
C THR A 77 -17.33 -17.80 12.66
N ASN A 78 -16.54 -17.03 11.92
CA ASN A 78 -15.59 -16.07 12.48
C ASN A 78 -16.30 -14.94 13.21
N TYR A 79 -17.43 -14.44 12.69
CA TYR A 79 -18.26 -13.44 13.36
C TYR A 79 -18.77 -13.98 14.70
N ALA A 80 -19.34 -15.18 14.73
CA ALA A 80 -19.83 -15.77 15.97
C ALA A 80 -18.71 -15.96 17.01
N LYS A 81 -17.52 -16.43 16.61
CA LYS A 81 -16.35 -16.58 17.48
C LYS A 81 -15.89 -15.23 18.04
N ALA A 82 -15.70 -14.23 17.18
CA ALA A 82 -15.31 -12.88 17.54
C ALA A 82 -16.32 -12.23 18.50
N SER A 83 -17.62 -12.39 18.23
CA SER A 83 -18.69 -11.89 19.11
C SER A 83 -18.68 -12.53 20.49
N VAL A 84 -18.48 -13.84 20.59
CA VAL A 84 -18.38 -14.53 21.89
C VAL A 84 -17.18 -14.03 22.69
N TYR A 85 -16.04 -13.77 22.03
CA TYR A 85 -14.89 -13.17 22.69
C TYR A 85 -15.18 -11.74 23.14
N TYR A 86 -15.75 -10.90 22.26
CA TYR A 86 -16.11 -9.52 22.58
C TYR A 86 -17.03 -9.43 23.80
N GLU A 87 -18.10 -10.24 23.86
CA GLU A 87 -19.02 -10.26 25.01
C GLU A 87 -18.32 -10.62 26.34
N LYS A 88 -17.23 -11.39 26.32
CA LYS A 88 -16.44 -11.68 27.54
C LYS A 88 -15.60 -10.50 28.01
N ILE A 89 -15.17 -9.63 27.10
CA ILE A 89 -14.34 -8.47 27.40
C ILE A 89 -15.14 -7.17 27.49
N LYS A 90 -16.42 -7.20 27.12
CA LYS A 90 -17.33 -6.07 27.13
C LYS A 90 -17.42 -5.47 28.54
N GLY A 91 -17.33 -4.13 28.62
CA GLY A 91 -17.34 -3.39 29.87
C GLY A 91 -16.00 -3.40 30.62
N THR A 92 -14.95 -3.98 30.04
CA THR A 92 -13.58 -3.93 30.59
C THR A 92 -12.72 -2.93 29.82
N LYS A 93 -11.52 -2.62 30.33
CA LYS A 93 -10.52 -1.81 29.59
C LYS A 93 -10.22 -2.40 28.21
N ARG A 94 -10.31 -3.72 28.03
CA ARG A 94 -9.99 -4.41 26.77
C ARG A 94 -10.98 -4.16 25.65
N SER A 95 -12.21 -3.75 25.98
CA SER A 95 -13.23 -3.36 24.99
C SER A 95 -13.22 -1.86 24.67
N GLN A 96 -12.24 -1.09 25.18
CA GLN A 96 -12.11 0.33 24.84
C GLN A 96 -11.35 0.47 23.51
N PRO A 97 -11.84 1.28 22.54
CA PRO A 97 -11.17 1.46 21.25
C PRO A 97 -9.69 1.84 21.38
N GLU A 98 -9.36 2.85 22.20
CA GLU A 98 -7.96 3.29 22.38
C GLU A 98 -7.04 2.21 22.95
N PHE A 99 -7.56 1.36 23.84
CA PHE A 99 -6.81 0.21 24.33
C PHE A 99 -6.60 -0.81 23.21
N HIS A 100 -7.66 -1.10 22.44
CA HIS A 100 -7.60 -2.07 21.36
C HIS A 100 -6.70 -1.61 20.21
N ARG A 101 -6.58 -0.31 19.93
CA ARG A 101 -5.60 0.20 18.96
C ARG A 101 -4.17 -0.22 19.31
N ASN A 102 -3.78 -0.15 20.58
CA ASN A 102 -2.47 -0.62 21.05
C ASN A 102 -2.35 -2.16 21.02
N VAL A 103 -3.46 -2.88 21.21
CA VAL A 103 -3.50 -4.34 21.01
C VAL A 103 -3.24 -4.70 19.55
N LEU A 104 -3.86 -4.00 18.60
CA LEU A 104 -3.60 -4.17 17.17
C LEU A 104 -2.14 -3.86 16.83
N ARG A 105 -1.57 -2.78 17.37
CA ARG A 105 -0.13 -2.49 17.22
C ARG A 105 0.76 -3.63 17.72
N CYS A 106 0.44 -4.23 18.86
CA CYS A 106 1.19 -5.40 19.35
C CYS A 106 1.06 -6.65 18.46
N LEU A 107 0.00 -6.74 17.65
CA LEU A 107 -0.17 -7.86 16.70
C LEU A 107 0.54 -7.59 15.37
N LEU A 108 0.65 -6.33 14.97
CA LEU A 108 1.21 -5.91 13.69
C LEU A 108 2.72 -5.65 13.78
N ASP A 109 3.19 -5.04 14.86
CA ASP A 109 4.56 -4.54 15.05
C ASP A 109 5.26 -5.28 16.20
N GLU A 110 6.22 -6.15 15.84
CA GLU A 110 7.00 -6.93 16.79
C GLU A 110 7.87 -6.03 17.70
N LYS A 111 8.48 -4.96 17.15
CA LYS A 111 9.33 -4.03 17.93
C LYS A 111 8.51 -3.27 18.96
N PHE A 112 7.31 -2.82 18.57
CA PHE A 112 6.37 -2.24 19.53
C PHE A 112 5.93 -3.26 20.56
N ALA A 113 5.62 -4.49 20.16
CA ALA A 113 5.19 -5.53 21.08
C ALA A 113 6.23 -5.80 22.18
N GLU A 114 7.53 -5.83 21.86
CA GLU A 114 8.62 -6.05 22.82
C GLU A 114 8.66 -5.01 23.95
N THR A 115 8.39 -3.74 23.61
CA THR A 115 8.47 -2.60 24.54
C THR A 115 7.12 -2.22 25.14
N ALA A 116 6.01 -2.75 24.62
CA ALA A 116 4.67 -2.43 25.06
C ALA A 116 4.32 -2.94 26.48
N ASP A 117 3.41 -2.20 27.13
CA ASP A 117 2.82 -2.59 28.41
C ASP A 117 2.31 -4.03 28.37
N LYS A 118 2.60 -4.78 29.43
CA LYS A 118 2.18 -6.18 29.62
C LYS A 118 0.68 -6.38 29.37
N ALA A 119 -0.16 -5.40 29.72
CA ALA A 119 -1.60 -5.46 29.50
C ALA A 119 -1.97 -5.55 28.01
N TYR A 120 -1.29 -4.81 27.14
CA TYR A 120 -1.52 -4.86 25.69
C TYR A 120 -1.05 -6.19 25.11
N ARG A 121 0.15 -6.64 25.46
CA ARG A 121 0.69 -7.94 25.01
C ARG A 121 -0.18 -9.13 25.39
N VAL A 122 -0.68 -9.16 26.63
CA VAL A 122 -1.58 -10.24 27.10
C VAL A 122 -2.90 -10.21 26.34
N ALA A 123 -3.44 -9.02 26.08
CA ALA A 123 -4.66 -8.88 25.29
C ALA A 123 -4.45 -9.25 23.81
N ALA A 124 -3.30 -8.92 23.23
CA ALA A 124 -2.91 -9.32 21.88
C ALA A 124 -2.82 -10.84 21.76
N LYS A 125 -2.11 -11.51 22.66
CA LYS A 125 -2.04 -12.98 22.69
C LYS A 125 -3.43 -13.64 22.82
N ALA A 126 -4.33 -13.04 23.60
CA ALA A 126 -5.70 -13.53 23.72
C ALA A 126 -6.54 -13.27 22.46
N ALA A 127 -6.29 -12.17 21.74
CA ALA A 127 -7.01 -11.78 20.54
C ALA A 127 -6.50 -12.49 19.26
N ALA A 128 -5.23 -12.91 19.21
CA ALA A 128 -4.55 -13.40 18.00
C ALA A 128 -5.27 -14.55 17.27
N GLY A 129 -6.02 -15.40 17.99
CA GLY A 129 -6.77 -16.52 17.40
C GLY A 129 -8.13 -16.15 16.79
N PHE A 130 -8.48 -14.87 16.72
CA PHE A 130 -9.75 -14.38 16.19
C PHE A 130 -9.51 -13.54 14.93
N ASN A 131 -10.56 -13.36 14.13
CA ASN A 131 -10.53 -12.43 12.99
C ASN A 131 -10.47 -10.98 13.52
N GLN A 132 -9.32 -10.32 13.32
CA GLN A 132 -9.07 -8.97 13.86
C GLN A 132 -10.01 -7.91 13.28
N PRO A 133 -10.30 -7.88 11.97
CA PRO A 133 -11.28 -6.95 11.40
C PRO A 133 -12.66 -7.02 12.09
N LEU A 134 -13.18 -8.22 12.32
CA LEU A 134 -14.46 -8.40 13.01
C LEU A 134 -14.39 -7.97 14.48
N LEU A 135 -13.30 -8.29 15.18
CA LEU A 135 -13.10 -7.84 16.57
C LEU A 135 -13.02 -6.32 16.69
N LEU A 136 -12.30 -5.69 15.77
CA LEU A 136 -12.20 -4.24 15.68
C LEU A 136 -13.59 -3.63 15.55
N LEU A 137 -14.37 -4.07 14.55
CA LEU A 137 -15.70 -3.53 14.27
C LEU A 137 -16.67 -3.72 15.45
N LEU A 138 -16.55 -4.83 16.19
CA LEU A 138 -17.32 -5.09 17.41
C LEU A 138 -16.91 -4.17 18.57
N ILE A 139 -15.62 -3.96 18.76
CA ILE A 139 -15.06 -3.11 19.84
C ILE A 139 -15.37 -1.63 19.60
N THR A 140 -15.41 -1.20 18.34
CA THR A 140 -15.80 0.16 17.96
C THR A 140 -17.32 0.34 17.84
N ASP A 141 -18.11 -0.70 18.15
CA ASP A 141 -19.58 -0.73 18.06
C ASP A 141 -20.14 -0.37 16.66
N LEU A 142 -19.36 -0.66 15.61
CA LEU A 142 -19.73 -0.41 14.23
C LEU A 142 -20.59 -1.53 13.65
N ILE A 143 -20.40 -2.74 14.16
CA ILE A 143 -21.28 -3.87 13.87
C ILE A 143 -21.81 -4.47 15.18
N PRO A 144 -23.05 -4.99 15.17
CA PRO A 144 -23.64 -5.56 16.37
C PRO A 144 -23.03 -6.92 16.71
N THR A 145 -23.27 -7.42 17.92
CA THR A 145 -22.85 -8.79 18.26
C THR A 145 -23.71 -9.82 17.52
N PHE A 146 -23.15 -11.00 17.23
CA PHE A 146 -23.78 -12.03 16.39
C PHE A 146 -25.20 -12.46 16.82
N ARG A 147 -25.53 -12.30 18.11
CA ARG A 147 -26.84 -12.65 18.66
C ARG A 147 -27.84 -11.49 18.70
N SER A 148 -27.38 -10.27 18.45
CA SER A 148 -28.19 -9.05 18.49
C SER A 148 -29.23 -9.03 17.37
N ARG A 149 -30.33 -8.31 17.63
CA ARG A 149 -31.32 -7.95 16.62
C ARG A 149 -31.22 -6.45 16.41
N THR A 150 -30.60 -6.03 15.32
CA THR A 150 -30.53 -4.61 14.98
C THR A 150 -31.68 -4.20 14.08
N GLY A 151 -32.09 -2.94 14.21
CA GLY A 151 -33.02 -2.29 13.31
C GLY A 151 -32.42 -2.06 11.92
N ASP A 152 -33.20 -1.39 11.08
CA ASP A 152 -32.78 -0.97 9.76
C ASP A 152 -31.65 0.08 9.85
N VAL A 153 -30.73 0.06 8.88
CA VAL A 153 -29.57 0.95 8.83
C VAL A 153 -29.80 1.95 7.70
N SER A 154 -29.68 3.24 7.98
CA SER A 154 -29.77 4.26 6.93
C SER A 154 -28.41 4.48 6.27
N PRO A 155 -28.37 4.99 5.01
CA PRO A 155 -27.13 5.39 4.36
C PRO A 155 -26.29 6.39 5.19
N THR A 156 -26.96 7.31 5.89
CA THR A 156 -26.29 8.27 6.79
C THR A 156 -25.55 7.58 7.92
N ILE A 157 -26.17 6.59 8.57
CA ILE A 157 -25.53 5.82 9.64
C ILE A 157 -24.33 5.05 9.09
N LEU A 158 -24.43 4.44 7.90
CA LEU A 158 -23.29 3.76 7.28
C LEU A 158 -22.12 4.71 7.01
N LEU A 159 -22.40 5.92 6.52
CA LEU A 159 -21.36 6.93 6.27
C LEU A 159 -20.68 7.38 7.57
N GLU A 160 -21.45 7.57 8.65
CA GLU A 160 -20.92 7.85 9.99
C GLU A 160 -20.02 6.70 10.49
N GLN A 161 -20.46 5.46 10.31
CA GLN A 161 -19.71 4.26 10.67
C GLN A 161 -18.39 4.15 9.90
N LEU A 162 -18.39 4.41 8.59
CA LEU A 162 -17.18 4.46 7.78
C LEU A 162 -16.23 5.57 8.23
N THR A 163 -16.76 6.75 8.58
CA THR A 163 -15.97 7.88 9.07
C THR A 163 -15.29 7.53 10.40
N GLN A 164 -16.03 6.93 11.33
CA GLN A 164 -15.51 6.49 12.62
C GLN A 164 -14.43 5.41 12.45
N LEU A 165 -14.64 4.47 11.52
CA LEU A 165 -13.66 3.43 11.22
C LEU A 165 -12.35 4.00 10.66
N ARG A 166 -12.45 4.93 9.70
CA ARG A 166 -11.29 5.66 9.16
C ARG A 166 -10.53 6.37 10.27
N ASP A 167 -11.22 7.10 11.14
CA ASP A 167 -10.56 7.87 12.20
C ASP A 167 -9.91 6.97 13.25
N PHE A 168 -10.47 5.79 13.50
CA PHE A 168 -9.88 4.78 14.37
C PHE A 168 -8.58 4.19 13.79
N LEU A 169 -8.56 3.91 12.49
CA LEU A 169 -7.46 3.25 11.79
C LEU A 169 -6.32 4.20 11.43
N ARG A 170 -6.61 5.48 11.14
CA ARG A 170 -5.62 6.47 10.70
C ARG A 170 -4.37 6.55 11.59
N PRO A 171 -4.43 6.52 12.93
CA PRO A 171 -3.23 6.56 13.76
C PRO A 171 -2.35 5.32 13.64
N LEU A 172 -2.88 4.17 13.19
CA LEU A 172 -2.08 2.97 12.91
C LEU A 172 -1.20 3.16 11.67
N TYR A 173 -1.62 3.97 10.70
CA TYR A 173 -0.76 4.30 9.57
C TYR A 173 0.37 5.25 9.94
N MET A 174 0.28 6.02 11.03
CA MET A 174 1.37 6.92 11.44
C MET A 174 2.54 6.21 12.11
N SER A 175 2.48 4.88 12.27
CA SER A 175 3.45 4.10 13.04
C SER A 175 4.03 2.90 12.29
N CYS A 176 3.70 2.69 11.02
CA CYS A 176 4.26 1.63 10.18
C CYS A 176 5.48 2.10 9.38
N THR A 177 6.24 1.13 8.83
CA THR A 177 7.47 1.33 8.05
C THR A 177 7.25 2.24 6.85
N PHE A 178 6.11 2.09 6.16
CA PHE A 178 5.59 3.08 5.22
C PHE A 178 4.33 3.68 5.79
N PRO A 179 4.39 4.89 6.35
CA PRO A 179 3.25 5.51 7.01
C PRO A 179 2.17 6.04 6.06
N SER A 180 1.99 5.38 4.91
CA SER A 180 1.11 5.83 3.84
C SER A 180 -0.36 5.65 4.24
N ALA A 181 -0.94 6.68 4.86
CA ALA A 181 -2.39 6.86 4.98
C ALA A 181 -3.19 6.97 3.66
N PRO A 182 -2.61 7.17 2.44
CA PRO A 182 -3.40 7.26 1.21
C PRO A 182 -4.35 6.08 0.96
N TYR A 183 -3.93 4.82 1.19
CA TYR A 183 -4.78 3.65 0.91
C TYR A 183 -6.10 3.69 1.70
N LEU A 184 -6.01 3.93 3.01
CA LEU A 184 -7.18 4.08 3.88
C LEU A 184 -8.12 5.18 3.39
N ILE A 185 -7.57 6.34 3.03
CA ILE A 185 -8.37 7.48 2.58
C ILE A 185 -9.01 7.22 1.22
N GLN A 186 -8.32 6.52 0.31
CA GLN A 186 -8.83 6.13 -1.00
C GLN A 186 -10.03 5.21 -0.86
N GLN A 187 -9.86 4.11 -0.12
CA GLN A 187 -10.93 3.15 0.10
C GLN A 187 -12.12 3.84 0.79
N TYR A 188 -11.87 4.69 1.79
CA TYR A 188 -12.94 5.44 2.46
C TYR A 188 -13.72 6.31 1.47
N LYS A 189 -13.03 7.06 0.59
CA LYS A 189 -13.66 7.92 -0.41
C LYS A 189 -14.44 7.11 -1.44
N ALA A 190 -13.91 5.97 -1.89
CA ALA A 190 -14.59 5.09 -2.83
C ALA A 190 -15.92 4.60 -2.25
N TYR A 191 -15.92 4.11 -1.01
CA TYR A 191 -17.16 3.69 -0.34
C TYR A 191 -18.11 4.85 -0.04
N ALA A 192 -17.60 6.01 0.38
CA ALA A 192 -18.43 7.20 0.60
C ALA A 192 -19.15 7.65 -0.68
N ARG A 193 -18.45 7.65 -1.82
CA ARG A 193 -19.06 7.95 -3.13
C ARG A 193 -20.17 6.96 -3.47
N ARG A 194 -19.90 5.65 -3.36
CA ARG A 194 -20.90 4.59 -3.59
C ARG A 194 -22.17 4.78 -2.76
N ILE A 195 -22.02 5.16 -1.48
CA ILE A 195 -23.16 5.49 -0.60
C ILE A 195 -23.92 6.71 -1.11
N HIS A 196 -23.22 7.78 -1.49
CA HIS A 196 -23.84 9.00 -2.03
C HIS A 196 -24.56 8.76 -3.36
N ASP A 197 -24.01 7.89 -4.20
CA ASP A 197 -24.57 7.51 -5.51
C ASP A 197 -25.75 6.53 -5.38
N GLY A 198 -26.09 6.12 -4.14
CA GLY A 198 -27.24 5.26 -3.85
C GLY A 198 -26.98 3.78 -4.11
N GLU A 199 -25.73 3.35 -4.23
CA GLU A 199 -25.39 1.93 -4.33
C GLU A 199 -25.71 1.17 -3.03
N CYS A 200 -25.93 -0.14 -3.15
CA CYS A 200 -26.21 -1.01 -2.01
C CYS A 200 -24.92 -1.34 -1.23
N VAL A 201 -24.47 -0.38 -0.42
CA VAL A 201 -23.40 -0.57 0.57
C VAL A 201 -24.03 -1.00 1.90
N THR A 202 -23.44 -2.00 2.55
CA THR A 202 -24.01 -2.77 3.65
C THR A 202 -22.94 -3.10 4.69
N ARG A 203 -23.31 -3.76 5.79
CA ARG A 203 -22.32 -4.20 6.79
C ARG A 203 -21.36 -5.27 6.27
N LEU A 204 -21.74 -6.05 5.24
CA LEU A 204 -20.79 -6.92 4.56
C LEU A 204 -19.64 -6.10 3.97
N ASP A 205 -19.97 -4.97 3.34
CA ASP A 205 -18.97 -4.08 2.74
C ASP A 205 -18.11 -3.39 3.81
N LEU A 206 -18.68 -3.04 4.96
CA LEU A 206 -17.92 -2.50 6.09
C LEU A 206 -16.93 -3.53 6.65
N ILE A 207 -17.32 -4.81 6.71
CA ILE A 207 -16.44 -5.92 7.09
C ILE A 207 -15.33 -6.08 6.05
N TYR A 208 -15.68 -6.09 4.77
CA TYR A 208 -14.69 -6.21 3.70
C TYR A 208 -13.69 -5.04 3.70
N PHE A 209 -14.16 -3.80 3.86
CA PHE A 209 -13.31 -2.63 4.03
C PHE A 209 -12.36 -2.81 5.22
N ALA A 210 -12.85 -3.27 6.37
CA ALA A 210 -11.98 -3.48 7.54
C ALA A 210 -10.94 -4.59 7.31
N VAL A 211 -11.28 -5.64 6.57
CA VAL A 211 -10.35 -6.73 6.19
C VAL A 211 -9.27 -6.21 5.26
N ASP A 212 -9.66 -5.48 4.22
CA ASP A 212 -8.76 -4.91 3.24
C ASP A 212 -7.76 -3.92 3.87
N ILE A 213 -8.24 -2.99 4.70
CA ILE A 213 -7.37 -2.07 5.42
C ILE A 213 -6.45 -2.81 6.40
N TYR A 214 -6.95 -3.84 7.09
CA TYR A 214 -6.10 -4.61 8.02
C TYR A 214 -4.99 -5.36 7.28
N ALA A 215 -5.29 -5.97 6.13
CA ALA A 215 -4.29 -6.63 5.29
C ALA A 215 -3.24 -5.63 4.78
N ASN A 216 -3.68 -4.42 4.38
CA ASN A 216 -2.76 -3.36 4.03
C ASN A 216 -1.87 -2.94 5.21
N LEU A 217 -2.41 -2.85 6.43
CA LEU A 217 -1.59 -2.62 7.63
C LEU A 217 -0.58 -3.75 7.86
N GLU A 218 -0.97 -5.03 7.70
CA GLU A 218 -0.03 -6.16 7.78
C GLU A 218 1.11 -6.02 6.76
N ASN A 219 0.81 -5.64 5.52
CA ASN A 219 1.81 -5.40 4.48
C ASN A 219 2.76 -4.25 4.82
N ASN A 220 2.36 -3.28 5.66
CA ASN A 220 3.18 -2.14 6.03
C ASN A 220 3.98 -2.35 7.32
N TYR A 221 3.47 -3.18 8.23
CA TYR A 221 4.11 -3.45 9.52
C TYR A 221 5.00 -4.69 9.53
N ILE A 222 4.63 -5.73 8.77
CA ILE A 222 5.34 -7.00 8.77
C ILE A 222 6.34 -6.97 7.61
N PRO A 223 7.67 -6.89 7.87
CA PRO A 223 8.66 -6.71 6.82
C PRO A 223 8.57 -7.76 5.72
N ARG A 224 8.27 -9.01 6.08
CA ARG A 224 8.14 -10.11 5.12
C ARG A 224 6.97 -9.92 4.17
N GLN A 225 5.84 -9.39 4.66
CA GLN A 225 4.69 -9.11 3.80
C GLN A 225 4.97 -7.93 2.89
N ASN A 226 5.64 -6.89 3.41
CA ASN A 226 6.09 -5.75 2.60
C ASN A 226 6.99 -6.21 1.45
N PHE A 227 8.00 -7.03 1.76
CA PHE A 227 8.91 -7.59 0.77
C PHE A 227 8.17 -8.41 -0.31
N LEU A 228 7.22 -9.26 0.07
CA LEU A 228 6.45 -10.04 -0.89
C LEU A 228 5.58 -9.15 -1.80
N ALA A 229 4.99 -8.08 -1.25
CA ALA A 229 4.23 -7.11 -2.02
C ALA A 229 5.12 -6.35 -3.02
N ASN A 230 6.28 -5.87 -2.58
CA ASN A 230 7.24 -5.19 -3.45
C ASN A 230 7.76 -6.15 -4.53
N GLN A 231 8.11 -7.39 -4.16
CA GLN A 231 8.58 -8.39 -5.11
C GLN A 231 7.54 -8.68 -6.19
N TYR A 232 6.25 -8.76 -5.83
CA TYR A 232 5.18 -8.89 -6.82
C TYR A 232 5.16 -7.70 -7.79
N VAL A 233 5.23 -6.47 -7.29
CA VAL A 233 5.28 -5.27 -8.14
C VAL A 233 6.49 -5.31 -9.08
N TYR A 234 7.70 -5.56 -8.56
CA TYR A 234 8.93 -5.63 -9.35
C TYR A 234 8.90 -6.72 -10.43
N GLN A 235 8.32 -7.88 -10.14
CA GLN A 235 8.17 -8.96 -11.13
C GLN A 235 7.22 -8.60 -12.28
N HIS A 236 6.33 -7.64 -12.05
CA HIS A 236 5.31 -7.22 -13.01
C HIS A 236 5.54 -5.79 -13.49
N LEU A 237 6.72 -5.19 -13.26
CA LEU A 237 7.04 -3.86 -13.75
C LEU A 237 6.95 -3.80 -15.28
N LEU A 238 6.36 -2.72 -15.75
CA LEU A 238 6.25 -2.36 -17.16
C LEU A 238 7.09 -1.10 -17.36
N HIS A 239 7.96 -1.14 -18.38
CA HIS A 239 8.85 -0.04 -18.70
C HIS A 239 8.67 0.39 -20.18
N PRO A 240 7.53 1.01 -20.53
CA PRO A 240 7.32 1.59 -21.87
C PRO A 240 8.43 2.59 -22.25
N ASP A 241 8.77 2.72 -23.52
CA ASP A 241 9.70 3.78 -23.98
C ASP A 241 9.05 5.16 -23.83
N LEU A 242 9.22 5.80 -22.66
CA LEU A 242 8.70 7.15 -22.37
C LEU A 242 9.78 8.22 -22.56
N GLU A 243 11.05 7.83 -22.41
CA GLU A 243 12.22 8.71 -22.38
C GLU A 243 12.57 9.27 -23.75
N SER A 244 12.26 8.56 -24.83
CA SER A 244 12.57 9.00 -26.21
C SER A 244 11.70 10.16 -26.70
N GLY A 245 10.87 10.77 -25.86
CA GLY A 245 9.90 11.78 -26.25
C GLY A 245 9.70 12.89 -25.23
N ILE A 246 9.33 14.07 -25.73
CA ILE A 246 8.76 15.15 -24.92
C ILE A 246 7.24 14.98 -24.95
N TRP A 247 6.60 15.14 -23.80
CA TRP A 247 5.17 14.93 -23.62
C TRP A 247 4.46 16.24 -23.28
N ARG A 248 3.21 16.38 -23.72
CA ARG A 248 2.35 17.53 -23.41
C ARG A 248 0.98 17.07 -22.96
N GLU A 249 0.35 17.87 -22.12
CA GLU A 249 -1.03 17.66 -21.69
C GLU A 249 -1.98 17.87 -22.88
N ARG A 250 -3.01 17.01 -22.99
CA ARG A 250 -4.06 17.22 -23.99
C ARG A 250 -4.80 18.53 -23.67
N ASP A 251 -5.06 19.34 -24.69
CA ASP A 251 -5.84 20.58 -24.62
C ASP A 251 -5.21 21.78 -23.86
N CYS A 252 -3.96 21.68 -23.42
CA CYS A 252 -3.23 22.80 -22.80
C CYS A 252 -2.49 23.67 -23.83
N GLY A 253 -3.25 24.42 -24.64
CA GLY A 253 -2.74 25.43 -25.58
C GLY A 253 -2.83 26.84 -24.99
N GLY A 254 -1.74 27.35 -24.40
CA GLY A 254 -1.71 28.67 -23.77
C GLY A 254 -0.35 29.37 -23.88
N PRO A 255 -0.24 30.63 -23.43
CA PRO A 255 1.03 31.39 -23.44
C PRO A 255 2.10 30.79 -22.52
N ASN A 256 1.69 29.95 -21.57
CA ASN A 256 2.56 29.27 -20.61
C ASN A 256 2.42 27.75 -20.80
N PRO A 257 3.18 27.15 -21.74
CA PRO A 257 3.07 25.72 -22.02
C PRO A 257 3.61 24.89 -20.85
N ILE A 258 3.10 23.67 -20.72
CA ILE A 258 3.56 22.67 -19.75
C ILE A 258 4.04 21.46 -20.53
N TYR A 259 5.28 21.05 -20.27
CA TYR A 259 5.87 19.86 -20.87
C TYR A 259 6.32 18.88 -19.79
N TRP A 260 6.33 17.60 -20.19
CA TRP A 260 6.59 16.46 -19.33
C TRP A 260 7.75 15.67 -19.93
N PHE A 261 8.71 15.32 -19.07
CA PHE A 261 9.91 14.56 -19.42
C PHE A 261 9.98 13.34 -18.52
N PHE A 262 10.55 12.27 -19.04
CA PHE A 262 10.73 11.00 -18.35
C PHE A 262 12.19 10.63 -18.45
N ASP A 263 12.85 10.50 -17.31
CA ASP A 263 14.22 10.00 -17.20
C ASP A 263 14.17 8.62 -16.53
N SER A 264 14.99 7.68 -17.00
CA SER A 264 15.02 6.32 -16.48
C SER A 264 15.62 6.27 -15.07
N LEU A 265 14.93 5.57 -14.16
CA LEU A 265 15.39 5.20 -12.83
C LEU A 265 15.33 3.68 -12.70
N GLY A 266 16.25 2.99 -13.38
CA GLY A 266 16.25 1.52 -13.42
C GLY A 266 15.01 0.99 -14.14
N GLY A 267 14.10 0.34 -13.40
CA GLY A 267 12.81 -0.13 -13.93
C GLY A 267 11.68 0.91 -13.86
N GLU A 268 11.98 2.11 -13.35
CA GLU A 268 11.02 3.16 -13.01
C GLU A 268 11.40 4.47 -13.73
N TYR A 269 10.66 5.56 -13.48
CA TYR A 269 10.91 6.86 -14.07
C TYR A 269 11.01 7.97 -13.04
N ILE A 270 11.91 8.91 -13.26
CA ILE A 270 11.79 10.27 -12.77
C ILE A 270 10.98 11.05 -13.80
N VAL A 271 9.87 11.63 -13.37
CA VAL A 271 8.98 12.44 -14.22
C VAL A 271 9.17 13.90 -13.87
N ILE A 272 9.50 14.72 -14.87
CA ILE A 272 9.75 16.15 -14.70
C ILE A 272 8.63 16.93 -15.38
N ARG A 273 7.86 17.67 -14.59
CA ARG A 273 6.89 18.64 -15.08
C ARG A 273 7.55 20.01 -15.18
N LYS A 274 7.60 20.57 -16.38
CA LYS A 274 8.17 21.90 -16.65
C LYS A 274 7.07 22.89 -17.04
N GLU A 275 6.78 23.85 -16.17
CA GLU A 275 5.83 24.94 -16.43
C GLU A 275 6.58 26.19 -16.88
N PHE A 276 6.32 26.64 -18.10
CA PHE A 276 7.04 27.77 -18.67
C PHE A 276 6.28 29.08 -18.49
N ASN A 277 6.93 30.09 -17.91
CA ASN A 277 6.43 31.45 -17.87
C ASN A 277 7.17 32.32 -18.89
N ARG A 278 6.55 32.55 -20.05
CA ARG A 278 7.17 33.34 -21.14
C ARG A 278 7.43 34.80 -20.77
N GLN A 279 6.57 35.40 -19.95
CA GLN A 279 6.71 36.81 -19.57
C GLN A 279 7.92 37.03 -18.66
N GLN A 280 8.18 36.08 -17.76
CA GLN A 280 9.27 36.17 -16.78
C GLN A 280 10.55 35.46 -17.24
N ARG A 281 10.52 34.74 -18.38
CA ARG A 281 11.59 33.83 -18.84
C ARG A 281 12.02 32.87 -17.73
N GLN A 282 11.04 32.27 -17.07
CA GLN A 282 11.23 31.33 -15.98
C GLN A 282 10.62 29.98 -16.31
N VAL A 283 11.25 28.91 -15.85
CA VAL A 283 10.69 27.56 -15.89
C VAL A 283 10.58 27.05 -14.46
N LYS A 284 9.38 26.62 -14.07
CA LYS A 284 9.15 25.93 -12.81
C LYS A 284 9.25 24.44 -13.06
N GLU A 285 10.13 23.76 -12.32
CA GLU A 285 10.28 22.30 -12.40
C GLU A 285 9.71 21.63 -11.15
N THR A 286 8.98 20.54 -11.38
CA THR A 286 8.44 19.67 -10.33
C THR A 286 8.72 18.23 -10.69
N TYR A 287 9.29 17.49 -9.74
CA TYR A 287 9.80 16.15 -9.92
C TYR A 287 8.90 15.14 -9.23
N TYR A 288 8.74 14.00 -9.89
CA TYR A 288 7.97 12.88 -9.39
C TYR A 288 8.71 11.57 -9.67
N GLU A 289 8.47 10.56 -8.85
CA GLU A 289 8.83 9.17 -9.16
C GLU A 289 7.59 8.45 -9.65
N LEU A 290 7.71 7.77 -10.79
CA LEU A 290 6.64 7.01 -11.42
C LEU A 290 7.13 5.59 -11.68
N TYR A 291 6.33 4.62 -11.31
CA TYR A 291 6.51 3.27 -11.81
C TYR A 291 5.17 2.70 -12.27
N ILE A 292 5.24 1.84 -13.29
CA ILE A 292 4.09 1.22 -13.95
C ILE A 292 4.24 -0.28 -13.78
N TRP A 293 3.16 -0.99 -13.45
CA TRP A 293 3.18 -2.44 -13.33
C TRP A 293 1.89 -3.06 -13.86
N GLN A 294 1.97 -4.32 -14.26
CA GLN A 294 0.80 -5.12 -14.61
C GLN A 294 0.05 -5.51 -13.33
N ASN A 295 -1.17 -5.00 -13.15
CA ASN A 295 -2.03 -5.36 -12.03
C ASN A 295 -3.27 -6.10 -12.54
N GLU A 296 -3.33 -7.41 -12.31
CA GLU A 296 -4.37 -8.27 -12.86
C GLU A 296 -4.50 -8.05 -14.38
N ASP A 297 -5.63 -7.54 -14.85
CA ASP A 297 -5.94 -7.35 -16.26
C ASP A 297 -5.57 -5.96 -16.80
N ARG A 298 -5.04 -5.04 -15.97
CA ARG A 298 -4.76 -3.65 -16.38
C ARG A 298 -3.44 -3.10 -15.85
N PRO A 299 -2.65 -2.41 -16.70
CA PRO A 299 -1.52 -1.62 -16.24
C PRO A 299 -1.95 -0.58 -15.20
N SER A 300 -1.27 -0.59 -14.06
CA SER A 300 -1.44 0.38 -12.98
C SER A 300 -0.18 1.21 -12.82
N PHE A 301 -0.32 2.40 -12.27
CA PHE A 301 0.81 3.27 -11.99
C PHE A 301 0.71 3.86 -10.59
N MET A 302 1.85 4.10 -9.98
CA MET A 302 1.98 4.84 -8.73
C MET A 302 2.99 5.95 -8.93
N LEU A 303 2.65 7.12 -8.42
CA LEU A 303 3.36 8.36 -8.64
C LEU A 303 3.57 9.06 -7.29
N TYR A 304 4.80 9.43 -6.99
CA TYR A 304 5.18 10.14 -5.77
C TYR A 304 5.76 11.49 -6.09
N LYS A 305 5.41 12.51 -5.29
CA LYS A 305 6.10 13.80 -5.39
C LYS A 305 7.42 13.75 -4.65
N GLU A 306 8.50 14.15 -5.30
CA GLU A 306 9.87 14.06 -4.76
C GLU A 306 10.06 14.89 -3.47
N ASP A 307 9.25 15.93 -3.24
CA ASP A 307 9.29 16.71 -2.00
C ASP A 307 8.97 15.89 -0.73
N GLN A 308 8.33 14.72 -0.89
CA GLN A 308 8.03 13.78 0.19
C GLN A 308 9.11 12.70 0.37
N LEU A 309 10.10 12.64 -0.51
CA LEU A 309 11.21 11.68 -0.41
C LEU A 309 11.95 11.84 0.92
N SER A 310 12.11 13.06 1.42
CA SER A 310 12.68 13.33 2.76
C SER A 310 11.98 12.55 3.87
N ASN A 311 10.65 12.43 3.82
CA ASN A 311 9.89 11.70 4.82
C ASN A 311 10.10 10.20 4.66
N LEU A 312 10.13 9.70 3.42
CA LEU A 312 10.44 8.30 3.15
C LEU A 312 11.83 7.92 3.68
N LEU A 313 12.86 8.67 3.28
CA LEU A 313 14.26 8.42 3.64
C LEU A 313 14.50 8.50 5.15
N GLN A 314 13.70 9.28 5.87
CA GLN A 314 13.80 9.44 7.33
C GLN A 314 12.80 8.58 8.11
N GLY A 315 12.05 7.70 7.46
CA GLY A 315 11.04 6.85 8.08
C GLY A 315 9.88 7.64 8.73
N ARG A 316 9.55 8.82 8.19
CA ARG A 316 8.47 9.70 8.65
C ARG A 316 7.18 9.51 7.83
N PRO A 317 6.00 9.82 8.42
CA PRO A 317 4.73 9.93 7.71
C PRO A 317 4.78 10.64 6.36
N LEU A 318 4.49 9.89 5.29
CA LEU A 318 4.16 10.48 4.00
C LEU A 318 2.84 11.23 4.13
N SER A 319 2.80 12.44 3.58
CA SER A 319 1.56 13.20 3.46
C SER A 319 0.49 12.40 2.72
N GLU A 320 -0.78 12.55 3.09
CA GLU A 320 -1.90 11.99 2.29
C GLU A 320 -1.90 12.50 0.83
N ARG A 321 -1.17 13.60 0.57
CA ARG A 321 -0.99 14.21 -0.75
C ARG A 321 0.29 13.79 -1.46
N ALA A 322 1.06 12.88 -0.88
CA ALA A 322 2.36 12.45 -1.40
C ALA A 322 2.29 11.53 -2.62
N CYS A 323 1.18 10.79 -2.74
CA CYS A 323 1.07 9.63 -3.61
C CYS A 323 -0.21 9.68 -4.43
N MET A 324 -0.08 9.38 -5.71
CA MET A 324 -1.17 9.17 -6.64
C MET A 324 -1.08 7.76 -7.24
N LEU A 325 -2.22 7.08 -7.29
CA LEU A 325 -2.35 5.72 -7.83
C LEU A 325 -3.48 5.71 -8.86
N GLY A 326 -3.28 4.97 -9.94
CA GLY A 326 -4.29 4.84 -10.97
C GLY A 326 -4.02 3.69 -11.92
N SER A 327 -4.87 3.61 -12.93
CA SER A 327 -4.65 2.77 -14.10
C SER A 327 -4.16 3.60 -15.28
N VAL A 328 -3.29 3.02 -16.10
CA VAL A 328 -2.78 3.65 -17.32
C VAL A 328 -3.27 2.88 -18.54
N THR A 329 -3.76 3.61 -19.52
CA THR A 329 -4.11 3.08 -20.84
C THR A 329 -3.24 3.77 -21.89
N THR A 330 -2.70 3.00 -22.82
CA THR A 330 -1.91 3.51 -23.94
C THR A 330 -2.34 2.85 -25.24
N ASN A 331 -2.05 3.51 -26.35
CA ASN A 331 -2.23 2.97 -27.69
C ASN A 331 -1.24 1.83 -28.02
N ASP A 332 -0.08 1.82 -27.36
CA ASP A 332 1.00 0.83 -27.50
C ASP A 332 1.79 0.80 -26.18
N MET A 333 1.95 -0.39 -25.58
CA MET A 333 2.68 -0.54 -24.31
C MET A 333 4.20 -0.52 -24.48
N GLU A 334 4.74 -0.78 -25.65
CA GLU A 334 6.19 -0.73 -25.88
C GLU A 334 6.62 0.67 -26.28
N HIS A 335 5.90 1.29 -27.24
CA HIS A 335 6.21 2.61 -27.78
C HIS A 335 5.00 3.55 -27.73
N PRO A 336 4.57 3.97 -26.53
CA PRO A 336 3.37 4.77 -26.36
C PRO A 336 3.51 6.15 -27.05
N THR A 337 2.44 6.58 -27.73
CA THR A 337 2.32 7.96 -28.24
C THR A 337 1.29 8.78 -27.48
N SER A 338 0.46 8.09 -26.68
CA SER A 338 -0.53 8.68 -25.79
C SER A 338 -0.63 7.88 -24.50
N LEU A 339 -0.74 8.57 -23.37
CA LEU A 339 -1.04 8.00 -22.07
C LEU A 339 -2.36 8.58 -21.57
N GLU A 340 -3.29 7.71 -21.19
CA GLU A 340 -4.50 8.07 -20.47
C GLU A 340 -4.38 7.54 -19.04
N LEU A 341 -4.45 8.46 -18.08
CA LEU A 341 -4.21 8.22 -16.66
C LEU A 341 -5.54 8.37 -15.91
N ALA A 342 -6.06 7.23 -15.47
CA ALA A 342 -7.27 7.16 -14.66
C ALA A 342 -6.88 7.04 -13.18
N PHE A 343 -6.90 8.17 -12.49
CA PHE A 343 -6.55 8.24 -11.07
C PHE A 343 -7.65 7.62 -10.20
N HIS A 344 -7.27 6.63 -9.41
CA HIS A 344 -8.12 6.05 -8.37
C HIS A 344 -8.03 6.87 -7.07
N THR A 345 -6.95 7.64 -6.93
CA THR A 345 -6.71 8.57 -5.83
C THR A 345 -7.13 9.98 -6.20
N ASN A 346 -7.26 10.85 -5.21
CA ASN A 346 -7.43 12.27 -5.53
C ASN A 346 -6.13 12.79 -6.19
N CYS A 347 -6.23 13.31 -7.42
CA CYS A 347 -5.24 14.21 -8.00
C CYS A 347 -5.18 15.47 -7.12
N TYR A 348 -4.26 15.52 -6.17
CA TYR A 348 -4.09 16.71 -5.32
C TYR A 348 -3.28 17.80 -6.02
N GLU A 349 -2.55 17.42 -7.08
CA GLU A 349 -2.00 18.33 -8.06
C GLU A 349 -2.76 18.16 -9.38
N GLN A 350 -2.75 19.18 -10.24
CA GLN A 350 -3.30 19.10 -11.60
C GLN A 350 -2.41 18.20 -12.47
N PHE A 351 -2.21 16.94 -12.06
CA PHE A 351 -1.56 15.96 -12.91
C PHE A 351 -2.49 15.67 -14.09
N PRO A 352 -1.98 15.65 -15.32
CA PRO A 352 -2.81 15.45 -16.49
C PRO A 352 -3.44 14.07 -16.48
N THR A 353 -4.71 14.00 -16.85
CA THR A 353 -5.37 12.72 -17.14
C THR A 353 -4.98 12.19 -18.52
N HIS A 354 -4.35 13.01 -19.36
CA HIS A 354 -3.97 12.67 -20.72
C HIS A 354 -2.65 13.34 -21.12
N LEU A 355 -1.68 12.53 -21.53
CA LEU A 355 -0.43 12.99 -22.13
C LEU A 355 -0.33 12.51 -23.58
N THR A 356 0.23 13.35 -24.44
CA THR A 356 0.52 13.02 -25.84
C THR A 356 1.97 13.36 -26.16
N ARG A 357 2.66 12.47 -26.86
CA ARG A 357 4.03 12.70 -27.30
C ARG A 357 4.03 13.81 -28.37
N ILE A 358 4.97 14.74 -28.27
CA ILE A 358 5.06 15.87 -29.20
C ILE A 358 5.40 15.37 -30.61
N ALA A 359 4.42 15.50 -31.51
CA ALA A 359 4.61 15.34 -32.95
C ALA A 359 4.67 16.69 -33.69
N ASP A 360 4.29 17.80 -33.03
CA ASP A 360 4.20 19.13 -33.64
C ASP A 360 5.60 19.77 -33.81
N ARG A 361 5.87 20.26 -35.03
CA ARG A 361 7.15 20.91 -35.37
C ARG A 361 7.34 22.25 -34.64
N ALA A 362 6.28 22.99 -34.36
CA ALA A 362 6.36 24.27 -33.66
C ALA A 362 6.71 24.07 -32.18
N ASP A 363 6.16 23.06 -31.53
CA ASP A 363 6.51 22.69 -30.16
C ASP A 363 7.97 22.21 -30.07
N ARG A 364 8.42 21.39 -31.03
CA ARG A 364 9.84 20.99 -31.09
C ARG A 364 10.76 22.20 -31.24
N ALA A 365 10.45 23.09 -32.17
CA ALA A 365 11.24 24.32 -32.36
C ALA A 365 11.20 25.24 -31.13
N PHE A 366 10.08 25.29 -30.40
CA PHE A 366 10.00 26.01 -29.13
C PHE A 366 10.95 25.40 -28.10
N MET A 367 10.95 24.08 -27.95
CA MET A 367 11.84 23.36 -27.04
C MET A 367 13.32 23.52 -27.39
N ASP A 368 13.68 23.45 -28.67
CA ASP A 368 15.05 23.64 -29.13
C ASP A 368 15.58 25.04 -28.73
N ASN A 369 14.74 26.08 -28.87
CA ASN A 369 15.09 27.45 -28.48
C ASN A 369 15.26 27.65 -26.96
N LEU A 370 14.69 26.78 -26.13
CA LEU A 370 14.78 26.88 -24.66
C LEU A 370 16.10 26.34 -24.08
N THR A 371 16.83 25.53 -24.86
CA THR A 371 18.13 24.95 -24.44
C THR A 371 19.28 25.95 -24.48
N ASP A 372 19.02 27.22 -24.82
CA ASP A 372 20.02 28.30 -24.92
C ASP A 372 20.53 28.82 -23.56
N GLY A 373 20.02 28.29 -22.44
CA GLY A 373 20.45 28.63 -21.07
C GLY A 373 19.98 30.01 -20.58
N THR A 374 19.08 30.68 -21.30
CA THR A 374 18.63 32.04 -20.96
C THR A 374 17.44 32.11 -20.00
N TRP A 375 16.90 30.96 -19.61
CA TRP A 375 15.73 30.84 -18.73
C TRP A 375 16.16 30.57 -17.30
N ALA A 376 15.55 31.26 -16.35
CA ALA A 376 15.79 30.99 -14.93
C ALA A 376 14.93 29.80 -14.47
N THR A 377 15.56 28.74 -13.98
CA THR A 377 14.87 27.59 -13.40
C THR A 377 14.53 27.85 -11.93
N ILE A 378 13.26 27.67 -11.58
CA ILE A 378 12.74 27.67 -10.21
C ILE A 378 12.37 26.23 -9.87
N TYR A 379 13.00 25.69 -8.83
CA TYR A 379 12.69 24.35 -8.34
C TYR A 379 11.64 24.43 -7.24
N ASP A 380 10.61 23.60 -7.35
CA ASP A 380 9.58 23.44 -6.33
C ASP A 380 9.94 22.26 -5.40
N GLY A 381 11.03 22.40 -4.64
CA GLY A 381 11.49 21.37 -3.69
C GLY A 381 13.00 21.18 -3.65
N LEU A 382 13.43 20.15 -2.91
CA LEU A 382 14.78 19.59 -2.95
C LEU A 382 14.79 18.46 -3.98
N HIS A 383 15.80 18.44 -4.84
CA HIS A 383 15.99 17.42 -5.86
C HIS A 383 16.83 16.26 -5.31
N ALA A 384 16.44 15.03 -5.62
CA ALA A 384 17.21 13.85 -5.32
C ALA A 384 18.02 13.42 -6.54
N GLU A 385 19.32 13.23 -6.35
CA GLU A 385 20.17 12.66 -7.40
C GLU A 385 20.30 11.15 -7.17
N TYR A 386 19.82 10.38 -8.14
CA TYR A 386 19.91 8.94 -8.14
C TYR A 386 21.17 8.47 -8.86
N GLY A 387 21.97 7.64 -8.18
CA GLY A 387 23.22 7.10 -8.68
C GLY A 387 23.24 5.58 -8.65
N ALA A 388 23.89 4.99 -9.65
CA ALA A 388 24.28 3.59 -9.60
C ALA A 388 25.27 3.36 -8.45
N ILE A 389 25.23 2.15 -7.88
CA ILE A 389 26.12 1.76 -6.80
C ILE A 389 26.92 0.51 -7.15
N GLU A 390 28.25 0.60 -7.01
CA GLU A 390 29.11 -0.56 -7.08
C GLU A 390 28.84 -1.47 -5.88
N ARG A 391 28.74 -2.77 -6.15
CA ARG A 391 28.29 -3.74 -5.16
C ARG A 391 28.97 -5.10 -5.30
N VAL A 392 29.14 -5.77 -4.17
CA VAL A 392 29.58 -7.16 -4.09
C VAL A 392 28.67 -7.89 -3.11
N ILE A 393 28.15 -9.05 -3.53
CA ILE A 393 27.27 -9.86 -2.68
C ILE A 393 27.95 -11.19 -2.40
N THR A 394 28.19 -11.45 -1.13
CA THR A 394 28.74 -12.72 -0.61
C THR A 394 27.66 -13.53 0.09
N ALA A 395 27.94 -14.75 0.55
CA ALA A 395 26.97 -15.55 1.31
C ALA A 395 26.48 -14.84 2.59
N TYR A 396 27.33 -14.02 3.22
CA TYR A 396 27.08 -13.46 4.55
C TYR A 396 26.85 -11.95 4.55
N SER A 397 27.25 -11.23 3.51
CA SER A 397 27.20 -9.77 3.48
C SER A 397 27.01 -9.20 2.07
N ILE A 398 26.31 -8.08 2.01
CA ILE A 398 26.25 -7.18 0.86
C ILE A 398 27.24 -6.05 1.15
N TYR A 399 28.16 -5.83 0.23
CA TYR A 399 29.11 -4.72 0.28
C TYR A 399 28.68 -3.71 -0.77
N LEU A 400 28.45 -2.48 -0.33
CA LEU A 400 28.06 -1.37 -1.19
C LEU A 400 29.17 -0.32 -1.15
N GLU A 401 29.48 0.27 -2.29
CA GLU A 401 30.52 1.29 -2.34
C GLU A 401 30.21 2.46 -1.40
N TYR A 402 31.20 2.79 -0.55
CA TYR A 402 31.16 3.98 0.29
C TYR A 402 31.99 5.11 -0.33
N ALA A 403 33.27 4.84 -0.60
CA ALA A 403 34.19 5.79 -1.23
C ALA A 403 35.00 5.15 -2.35
N SER A 404 35.36 5.97 -3.32
CA SER A 404 36.26 5.60 -4.41
C SER A 404 37.21 6.75 -4.76
N GLU A 405 38.29 6.39 -5.43
CA GLU A 405 39.26 7.33 -5.99
C GLU A 405 39.39 7.12 -7.50
N THR A 406 39.72 8.20 -8.19
CA THR A 406 40.11 8.14 -9.61
C THR A 406 41.62 7.97 -9.70
N LEU A 407 42.05 6.88 -10.32
CA LEU A 407 43.44 6.56 -10.57
C LEU A 407 44.01 7.47 -11.67
N SER A 408 45.33 7.57 -11.74
CA SER A 408 46.05 8.40 -12.72
C SER A 408 45.77 8.03 -14.19
N ASP A 409 45.27 6.83 -14.45
CA ASP A 409 44.86 6.34 -15.78
C ASP A 409 43.36 6.56 -16.08
N GLY A 410 42.65 7.28 -15.20
CA GLY A 410 41.23 7.58 -15.33
C GLY A 410 40.30 6.46 -14.85
N ARG A 411 40.83 5.30 -14.44
CA ARG A 411 39.99 4.23 -13.86
C ARG A 411 39.57 4.58 -12.44
N ARG A 412 38.37 4.12 -12.06
CA ARG A 412 37.85 4.26 -10.70
C ARG A 412 38.24 3.04 -9.87
N ARG A 413 38.67 3.25 -8.63
CA ARG A 413 38.92 2.19 -7.64
C ARG A 413 38.10 2.48 -6.39
N VAL A 414 37.26 1.52 -5.98
CA VAL A 414 36.57 1.58 -4.68
C VAL A 414 37.60 1.38 -3.57
N THR A 415 37.65 2.31 -2.63
CA THR A 415 38.61 2.32 -1.51
C THR A 415 37.99 1.83 -0.22
N SER A 416 36.67 1.93 -0.07
CA SER A 416 35.95 1.45 1.10
C SER A 416 34.50 1.10 0.79
N TRP A 417 33.94 0.24 1.62
CA TRP A 417 32.65 -0.40 1.43
C TRP A 417 31.81 -0.30 2.70
N VAL A 418 30.52 -0.01 2.57
CA VAL A 418 29.55 -0.26 3.63
C VAL A 418 29.24 -1.75 3.63
N ARG A 419 29.47 -2.42 4.76
CA ARG A 419 29.17 -3.84 4.94
C ARG A 419 27.80 -4.01 5.61
N ILE A 420 26.87 -4.60 4.88
CA ILE A 420 25.52 -4.93 5.35
C ILE A 420 25.41 -6.44 5.56
N PRO A 421 25.13 -6.92 6.78
CA PRO A 421 24.89 -8.34 7.03
C PRO A 421 23.69 -8.86 6.22
N ARG A 422 23.86 -10.01 5.56
CA ARG A 422 22.76 -10.72 4.89
C ARG A 422 22.00 -11.54 5.93
N THR A 423 21.13 -10.86 6.66
CA THR A 423 20.25 -11.47 7.65
C THR A 423 18.79 -11.12 7.37
N GLY A 424 17.88 -12.04 7.67
CA GLY A 424 16.45 -11.79 7.49
C GLY A 424 16.10 -11.66 6.02
N LEU A 425 15.41 -10.58 5.62
CA LEU A 425 14.96 -10.42 4.22
C LEU A 425 16.10 -10.16 3.23
N LEU A 426 17.24 -9.65 3.71
CA LEU A 426 18.43 -9.42 2.90
C LEU A 426 19.14 -10.73 2.48
N GLU A 427 18.77 -11.87 3.08
CA GLU A 427 19.20 -13.19 2.60
C GLU A 427 18.70 -13.46 1.17
N GLN A 428 17.58 -12.85 0.77
CA GLN A 428 16.99 -13.00 -0.56
C GLN A 428 17.58 -12.04 -1.60
N ALA A 429 18.42 -11.09 -1.19
CA ALA A 429 19.07 -10.17 -2.13
C ALA A 429 20.15 -10.90 -2.94
N ASP A 430 20.15 -10.66 -4.24
CA ASP A 430 21.08 -11.23 -5.20
C ASP A 430 21.67 -10.14 -6.11
N ILE A 431 22.50 -10.55 -7.08
CA ILE A 431 23.23 -9.61 -7.93
C ILE A 431 22.33 -8.81 -8.89
N VAL A 432 21.08 -9.24 -9.10
CA VAL A 432 20.11 -8.53 -9.95
C VAL A 432 19.15 -7.66 -9.15
N THR A 433 19.15 -7.80 -7.81
CA THR A 433 18.32 -6.99 -6.91
C THR A 433 18.60 -5.50 -7.14
N PRO A 434 17.60 -4.66 -7.47
CA PRO A 434 17.82 -3.25 -7.71
C PRO A 434 18.27 -2.54 -6.41
N MET A 435 19.31 -1.72 -6.53
CA MET A 435 19.90 -0.94 -5.45
C MET A 435 20.31 0.42 -5.99
N VAL A 436 20.01 1.48 -5.24
CA VAL A 436 20.29 2.85 -5.66
C VAL A 436 20.95 3.64 -4.54
N ARG A 437 21.82 4.57 -4.95
CA ARG A 437 22.37 5.61 -4.09
C ARG A 437 21.56 6.88 -4.32
N ILE A 438 21.07 7.49 -3.24
CA ILE A 438 20.19 8.66 -3.30
C ILE A 438 20.90 9.80 -2.59
N HIS A 439 21.24 10.86 -3.32
CA HIS A 439 21.74 12.10 -2.73
C HIS A 439 20.59 13.06 -2.54
N TYR A 440 20.32 13.44 -1.30
CA TYR A 440 19.20 14.32 -0.95
C TYR A 440 19.53 15.18 0.26
N ASP A 441 19.36 16.50 0.16
CA ASP A 441 19.59 17.45 1.26
C ASP A 441 20.96 17.30 1.94
N GLN A 442 22.04 17.26 1.14
CA GLN A 442 23.42 17.05 1.60
C GLN A 442 23.68 15.70 2.28
N ARG A 443 22.70 14.79 2.27
CA ARG A 443 22.83 13.43 2.78
C ARG A 443 22.89 12.44 1.64
N ILE A 444 23.42 11.27 1.97
CA ILE A 444 23.57 10.16 1.05
C ILE A 444 22.87 8.97 1.68
N TYR A 445 21.89 8.41 0.98
CA TYR A 445 21.18 7.22 1.40
C TYR A 445 21.45 6.08 0.43
N LEU A 446 21.41 4.85 0.94
CA LEU A 446 21.34 3.64 0.13
C LEU A 446 19.96 3.04 0.28
N GLU A 447 19.40 2.62 -0.84
CA GLU A 447 18.15 1.88 -0.87
C GLU A 447 18.35 0.52 -1.57
N ILE A 448 17.92 -0.55 -0.90
CA ILE A 448 17.70 -1.86 -1.51
C ILE A 448 16.19 -2.02 -1.71
N ILE A 449 15.75 -1.79 -2.93
CA ILE A 449 14.37 -1.38 -3.20
C ILE A 449 13.34 -2.48 -2.87
N PRO A 450 13.50 -3.76 -3.29
CA PRO A 450 12.50 -4.78 -3.02
C PRO A 450 12.34 -5.06 -1.53
N GLN A 451 13.42 -4.92 -0.77
CA GLN A 451 13.44 -5.09 0.69
C GLN A 451 13.04 -3.80 1.43
N ASN A 452 12.83 -2.69 0.73
CA ASN A 452 12.66 -1.35 1.29
C ASN A 452 13.66 -1.07 2.42
N TYR A 453 14.91 -1.41 2.16
CA TYR A 453 15.98 -1.21 3.12
C TYR A 453 16.66 0.10 2.79
N ILE A 454 16.33 1.15 3.54
CA ILE A 454 16.92 2.49 3.40
C ILE A 454 17.88 2.74 4.56
N VAL A 455 19.09 3.19 4.26
CA VAL A 455 20.10 3.52 5.27
C VAL A 455 20.84 4.81 4.92
N ASP A 456 21.04 5.67 5.92
CA ASP A 456 21.86 6.88 5.81
C ASP A 456 23.35 6.51 5.86
N ILE A 457 24.06 6.80 4.78
CA ILE A 457 25.49 6.55 4.60
C ILE A 457 26.29 7.84 4.39
N THR A 458 25.75 8.99 4.82
CA THR A 458 26.39 10.30 4.62
C THR A 458 27.81 10.33 5.19
N ASP A 459 27.99 9.76 6.38
CA ASP A 459 29.26 9.68 7.09
C ASP A 459 29.32 8.40 7.95
N GLU A 460 30.51 8.07 8.45
CA GLU A 460 30.72 6.88 9.28
C GLU A 460 29.88 6.86 10.56
N ASP A 461 29.57 8.03 11.13
CA ASP A 461 28.77 8.10 12.35
C ASP A 461 27.31 7.73 12.07
N SER A 462 26.78 8.14 10.92
CA SER A 462 25.44 7.78 10.42
C SER A 462 25.34 6.29 10.09
N ILE A 463 26.40 5.73 9.49
CA ILE A 463 26.54 4.29 9.22
C ILE A 463 26.55 3.49 10.53
N ARG A 464 27.35 3.93 11.51
CA ARG A 464 27.42 3.28 12.83
C ARG A 464 26.11 3.39 13.61
N GLN A 465 25.39 4.51 13.51
CA GLN A 465 24.04 4.66 14.10
C GLN A 465 23.03 3.67 13.49
N SER A 466 23.24 3.30 12.23
CA SER A 466 22.44 2.29 11.53
C SER A 466 22.87 0.86 11.81
N GLY A 467 23.88 0.66 12.68
CA GLY A 467 24.40 -0.66 13.06
C GLY A 467 25.23 -1.34 11.97
N LEU A 468 25.79 -0.55 11.05
CA LEU A 468 26.62 -1.02 9.95
C LEU A 468 28.09 -0.63 10.15
N ASP A 469 28.97 -1.25 9.38
CA ASP A 469 30.41 -0.99 9.40
C ASP A 469 30.92 -0.54 8.03
N VAL A 470 31.97 0.29 8.04
CA VAL A 470 32.79 0.57 6.85
C VAL A 470 34.03 -0.32 6.87
N VAL A 471 34.35 -0.92 5.73
CA VAL A 471 35.54 -1.78 5.55
C VAL A 471 36.33 -1.36 4.32
N ASP A 472 37.66 -1.37 4.43
CA ASP A 472 38.56 -0.96 3.34
C ASP A 472 38.79 -2.08 2.31
N SER A 473 38.45 -3.32 2.65
CA SER A 473 38.61 -4.47 1.77
C SER A 473 37.55 -5.54 2.01
N ILE A 474 37.25 -6.30 0.95
CA ILE A 474 36.35 -7.44 1.00
C ILE A 474 37.21 -8.70 1.10
N VAL A 475 37.07 -9.42 2.21
CA VAL A 475 37.73 -10.71 2.41
C VAL A 475 36.71 -11.82 2.13
N VAL A 476 36.93 -12.55 1.03
CA VAL A 476 36.13 -13.75 0.71
C VAL A 476 36.91 -14.97 1.18
N GLU A 477 36.59 -15.45 2.38
CA GLU A 477 37.14 -16.71 2.88
C GLU A 477 36.44 -17.87 2.16
N TYR A 478 37.18 -18.56 1.28
CA TYR A 478 36.73 -19.86 0.79
C TYR A 478 36.98 -20.87 1.91
N PRO A 479 35.99 -21.69 2.31
CA PRO A 479 36.30 -22.85 3.13
C PRO A 479 37.27 -23.70 2.31
N GLU A 480 38.49 -23.88 2.82
CA GLU A 480 39.42 -24.84 2.24
C GLU A 480 38.68 -26.18 2.18
N PRO A 481 38.69 -26.89 1.03
CA PRO A 481 38.13 -28.23 1.00
C PRO A 481 38.82 -29.03 2.09
N GLU A 482 38.03 -29.62 3.00
CA GLU A 482 38.50 -30.60 3.97
C GLU A 482 39.37 -31.60 3.21
N THR A 483 40.68 -31.47 3.40
CA THR A 483 41.66 -32.42 2.87
C THR A 483 41.67 -33.61 3.81
N ASP A 484 40.52 -34.26 3.93
CA ASP A 484 40.43 -35.53 4.63
C ASP A 484 40.87 -36.66 3.69
N ALA A 485 41.99 -37.24 4.07
CA ALA A 485 42.36 -38.63 3.86
C ALA A 485 42.58 -39.10 2.40
N LEU A 486 43.69 -38.63 1.80
CA LEU A 486 44.48 -39.46 0.89
C LEU A 486 45.97 -39.37 1.25
N ALA A 487 46.31 -39.81 2.46
CA ALA A 487 47.66 -40.24 2.80
C ALA A 487 47.63 -41.27 3.94
N GLN A 488 47.75 -42.54 3.53
CA GLN A 488 48.11 -43.75 4.28
C GLN A 488 47.02 -44.50 5.04
#